data_AF-A0A941P1J6-F1
#
_entry.id   AF-A0A941P1J6-F1
#
_cell.length_a   1.000
_cell.length_b   1.000
_cell.length_c   1.000
_cell.angle_alpha   90.00
_cell.angle_beta   90.00
_cell.angle_gamma   90.00
#
_symmetry.space_group_name_H-M   'P 1'
#
loop_
_entity.id
_entity.type
_entity.pdbx_description
1 polymer ?
#
loop_
_entity_poly.entity_id
_entity_poly.type
_entity_poly.pdbx_seq_one_letter_code
_entity_poly.pdbx_strand_id
1 'polypeptide(L)'
;VAEHGVNGFYDSVELRKACCHIRKVEPLRRALQGKRAWVTGMRREQASTRSNLKVSAYDMDNHMQKVNPLLEWSNAEVWEYLKQYEVPYNKLHDRFYPSIGCAPCTRAVTPGEDIRSGRWWWEAPESKECGLHISKVVPIK
;
A
#
# COMPACT_ATOMS: atom_id res chain seq x y z
N VAL A 1 6.00 19.19 10.91
CA VAL A 1 6.18 20.37 10.02
C VAL A 1 7.01 21.44 10.70
N ALA A 2 6.68 21.84 11.93
CA ALA A 2 7.50 22.77 12.70
C ALA A 2 8.98 22.31 12.84
N GLU A 3 9.20 21.01 13.12
CA GLU A 3 10.56 20.48 13.35
C GLU A 3 11.31 20.07 12.07
N HIS A 4 10.62 19.45 11.11
CA HIS A 4 11.25 18.82 9.92
C HIS A 4 10.72 19.36 8.57
N GLY A 5 10.05 20.51 8.59
CA GLY A 5 9.43 21.09 7.39
C GLY A 5 8.29 20.25 6.81
N VAL A 6 7.84 20.64 5.61
CA VAL A 6 6.79 19.92 4.86
C VAL A 6 7.33 18.67 4.16
N ASN A 7 8.64 18.62 3.93
CA ASN A 7 9.33 17.63 3.10
C ASN A 7 10.30 16.72 3.87
N GLY A 8 10.29 16.74 5.21
CA GLY A 8 11.24 15.96 6.02
C GLY A 8 11.21 14.44 5.80
N PHE A 9 10.21 13.92 5.09
CA PHE A 9 10.18 12.52 4.65
C PHE A 9 11.23 12.17 3.57
N TYR A 10 11.94 13.14 3.01
CA TYR A 10 13.12 12.89 2.17
C TYR A 10 14.40 12.72 2.98
N ASP A 11 14.43 13.21 4.22
CA ASP A 11 15.67 13.33 5.01
C ASP A 11 16.07 11.98 5.64
N SER A 12 15.08 11.13 5.98
CA SER A 12 15.34 9.76 6.45
C SER A 12 14.13 8.84 6.34
N VAL A 13 14.38 7.52 6.39
CA VAL A 13 13.34 6.49 6.42
C VAL A 13 12.47 6.63 7.67
N GLU A 14 13.06 7.01 8.80
CA GLU A 14 12.37 7.25 10.07
C GLU A 14 11.38 8.39 9.94
N LEU A 15 11.81 9.52 9.35
CA LEU A 15 10.95 10.69 9.13
C LEU A 15 9.86 10.41 8.10
N ARG A 16 10.15 9.62 7.06
CA ARG A 16 9.13 9.12 6.13
C ARG A 16 8.10 8.24 6.84
N LYS A 17 8.53 7.31 7.70
CA LYS A 17 7.62 6.47 8.51
C LYS A 17 6.79 7.32 9.46
N ALA A 18 7.37 8.33 10.12
CA ALA A 18 6.63 9.27 10.96
C ALA A 18 5.56 10.05 10.16
N CYS A 19 5.92 10.56 8.98
CA CYS A 19 4.97 11.20 8.06
C CYS A 19 3.81 10.26 7.68
N CYS A 20 4.12 9.02 7.29
CA CYS A 20 3.09 8.03 6.97
C CYS A 20 2.26 7.63 8.19
N HIS A 21 2.86 7.57 9.38
CA HIS A 21 2.16 7.27 10.61
C HIS A 21 1.07 8.31 10.89
N ILE A 22 1.47 9.58 10.94
CA ILE A 22 0.58 10.71 11.24
C ILE A 22 -0.49 10.87 10.16
N ARG A 23 -0.13 10.74 8.88
CA ARG A 23 -1.04 11.05 7.76
C ARG A 23 -1.87 9.86 7.27
N LYS A 24 -1.51 8.62 7.63
CA LYS A 24 -2.17 7.41 7.12
C LYS A 24 -2.52 6.41 8.20
N VAL A 25 -1.54 5.99 9.01
CA VAL A 25 -1.74 4.89 9.96
C VAL A 25 -2.67 5.31 11.10
N GLU A 26 -2.39 6.44 11.72
CA GLU A 26 -3.20 7.00 12.81
C GLU A 26 -4.65 7.31 12.37
N PRO A 27 -4.90 8.04 11.26
CA PRO A 27 -6.28 8.31 10.84
C PRO A 27 -7.03 7.05 10.41
N LEU A 28 -6.35 6.06 9.82
CA LEU A 28 -6.94 4.75 9.53
C LEU A 28 -7.37 4.06 10.82
N ARG A 29 -6.51 4.02 11.85
CA ARG A 29 -6.84 3.42 13.16
C ARG A 29 -8.10 4.04 13.76
N ARG A 30 -8.21 5.38 13.73
CA ARG A 30 -9.44 6.07 14.17
C ARG A 30 -10.66 5.64 13.35
N ALA A 31 -10.54 5.61 12.03
CA ALA A 31 -11.64 5.24 11.13
C ALA A 31 -12.11 3.78 11.32
N LEU A 32 -11.21 2.89 11.72
CA LEU A 32 -11.47 1.48 11.97
C LEU A 32 -12.09 1.22 13.36
N GLN A 33 -12.13 2.17 14.28
CA GLN A 33 -12.69 1.94 15.63
C GLN A 33 -14.13 1.40 15.57
N GLY A 34 -14.37 0.32 16.32
CA GLY A 34 -15.67 -0.36 16.39
C GLY A 34 -16.04 -1.18 15.16
N LYS A 35 -15.17 -1.29 14.14
CA LYS A 35 -15.41 -2.17 12.97
C LYS A 35 -14.95 -3.59 13.28
N ARG A 36 -15.60 -4.58 12.64
CA ARG A 36 -15.32 -6.01 12.83
C ARG A 36 -14.36 -6.59 11.78
N ALA A 37 -14.32 -5.97 10.61
CA ALA A 37 -13.46 -6.37 9.53
C ALA A 37 -13.15 -5.19 8.61
N TRP A 38 -12.06 -5.31 7.86
CA TRP A 38 -11.70 -4.39 6.79
C TRP A 38 -11.12 -5.12 5.59
N VAL A 39 -11.43 -4.62 4.40
CA VAL A 39 -11.05 -5.22 3.12
C VAL A 39 -9.97 -4.37 2.48
N THR A 40 -8.94 -5.01 1.93
CA THR A 40 -7.88 -4.31 1.19
C THR A 40 -7.64 -4.93 -0.18
N GLY A 41 -7.14 -4.12 -1.12
CA GLY A 41 -6.75 -4.57 -2.46
C GLY A 41 -5.31 -5.10 -2.54
N MET A 42 -4.74 -5.59 -1.43
CA MET A 42 -3.39 -6.15 -1.43
C MET A 42 -3.33 -7.45 -2.22
N ARG A 43 -2.31 -7.58 -3.08
CA ARG A 43 -2.02 -8.77 -3.88
C ARG A 43 -0.57 -9.21 -3.71
N ARG A 44 -0.27 -10.50 -3.85
CA ARG A 44 1.07 -11.06 -3.68
C ARG A 44 2.07 -10.54 -4.71
N GLU A 45 1.65 -10.44 -5.96
CA GLU A 45 2.48 -9.95 -7.08
C GLU A 45 2.98 -8.51 -6.86
N GLN A 46 2.35 -7.72 -5.99
CA GLN A 46 2.68 -6.31 -5.85
C GLN A 46 4.04 -6.06 -5.19
N ALA A 47 4.54 -6.94 -4.33
CA ALA A 47 5.83 -6.78 -3.67
C ALA A 47 6.30 -8.10 -3.05
N SER A 48 7.61 -8.33 -2.99
CA SER A 48 8.21 -9.50 -2.33
C SER A 48 7.82 -9.61 -0.85
N THR A 49 7.64 -8.48 -0.16
CA THR A 49 7.18 -8.39 1.24
C THR A 49 5.77 -8.94 1.47
N ARG A 50 5.02 -9.25 0.40
CA ARG A 50 3.61 -9.66 0.45
C ARG A 50 3.39 -11.16 0.22
N SER A 51 4.45 -11.92 -0.03
CA SER A 51 4.39 -13.37 -0.29
C SER A 51 3.64 -14.14 0.80
N ASN A 52 3.82 -13.75 2.07
CA ASN A 52 3.21 -14.41 3.23
C ASN A 52 1.77 -13.94 3.56
N LEU A 53 1.20 -13.01 2.79
CA LEU A 53 -0.18 -12.58 3.00
C LEU A 53 -1.15 -13.75 2.82
N LYS A 54 -2.25 -13.68 3.57
CA LYS A 54 -3.38 -14.61 3.50
C LYS A 54 -4.63 -13.88 3.03
N VAL A 55 -5.56 -14.61 2.42
CA VAL A 55 -6.85 -14.06 1.95
C VAL A 55 -7.63 -13.49 3.13
N SER A 56 -7.54 -14.13 4.29
CA SER A 56 -8.18 -13.71 5.52
C SER A 56 -7.20 -13.91 6.67
N ALA A 57 -6.96 -12.87 7.46
CA ALA A 57 -6.13 -12.97 8.64
C ALA A 57 -6.50 -11.95 9.72
N TYR A 58 -6.25 -12.28 10.99
CA TYR A 58 -6.54 -11.37 12.08
C TYR A 58 -5.46 -10.28 12.17
N ASP A 59 -5.89 -9.02 12.15
CA ASP A 59 -5.03 -7.85 12.28
C ASP A 59 -4.92 -7.46 13.75
N MET A 60 -3.81 -7.86 14.37
CA MET A 60 -3.56 -7.59 15.79
C MET A 60 -3.46 -6.09 16.12
N ASP A 61 -3.05 -5.25 15.16
CA ASP A 61 -2.86 -3.82 15.41
C ASP A 61 -4.20 -3.07 15.47
N ASN A 62 -5.22 -3.59 14.77
CA ASN A 62 -6.56 -3.00 14.67
C ASN A 62 -7.64 -3.86 15.34
N HIS A 63 -7.27 -5.00 15.93
CA HIS A 63 -8.15 -5.96 16.60
C HIS A 63 -9.36 -6.42 15.76
N MET A 64 -9.14 -6.73 14.48
CA MET A 64 -10.22 -7.11 13.56
C MET A 64 -9.78 -8.01 12.42
N GLN A 65 -10.74 -8.56 11.69
CA GLN A 65 -10.45 -9.39 10.52
C GLN A 65 -9.99 -8.53 9.34
N LYS A 66 -8.84 -8.86 8.74
CA LYS A 66 -8.38 -8.26 7.49
C LYS A 66 -8.59 -9.25 6.34
N VAL A 67 -9.22 -8.78 5.26
CA VAL A 67 -9.54 -9.60 4.09
C VAL A 67 -8.93 -9.01 2.82
N ASN A 68 -8.26 -9.85 2.03
CA ASN A 68 -7.62 -9.52 0.77
C ASN A 68 -8.23 -10.39 -0.35
N PRO A 69 -9.41 -10.03 -0.89
CA PRO A 69 -10.14 -10.90 -1.83
C PRO A 69 -9.41 -11.06 -3.16
N LEU A 70 -8.60 -10.08 -3.55
CA LEU A 70 -7.82 -10.10 -4.79
C LEU A 70 -6.39 -10.63 -4.58
N LEU A 71 -6.12 -11.37 -3.49
CA LEU A 71 -4.76 -11.70 -3.07
C LEU A 71 -3.92 -12.35 -4.18
N GLU A 72 -4.52 -13.31 -4.89
CA GLU A 72 -3.86 -14.11 -5.92
C GLU A 72 -4.04 -13.53 -7.33
N TRP A 73 -4.79 -12.42 -7.48
CA TRP A 73 -4.98 -11.81 -8.79
C TRP A 73 -3.68 -11.20 -9.30
N SER A 74 -3.34 -11.54 -10.53
CA SER A 74 -2.32 -10.89 -11.32
C SER A 74 -2.74 -9.48 -11.74
N ASN A 75 -1.77 -8.67 -12.14
CA ASN A 75 -2.02 -7.35 -12.71
C ASN A 75 -2.84 -7.44 -14.00
N ALA A 76 -2.61 -8.47 -14.81
CA ALA A 76 -3.39 -8.72 -16.03
C ALA A 76 -4.87 -8.97 -15.72
N GLU A 77 -5.18 -9.83 -14.74
CA GLU A 77 -6.57 -10.11 -14.33
C GLU A 77 -7.28 -8.86 -13.80
N VAL A 78 -6.57 -8.00 -13.05
CA VAL A 78 -7.14 -6.71 -12.61
C VAL A 78 -7.50 -5.84 -13.80
N TRP A 79 -6.59 -5.67 -14.77
CA TRP A 79 -6.86 -4.86 -15.95
C TRP A 79 -7.95 -5.43 -16.85
N GLU A 80 -8.01 -6.76 -16.99
CA GLU A 80 -9.07 -7.44 -17.72
C GLU A 80 -10.43 -7.15 -17.09
N TYR A 81 -10.54 -7.28 -15.77
CA TYR A 81 -11.77 -6.96 -15.05
C TYR A 81 -12.16 -5.48 -15.22
N LEU A 82 -11.23 -4.55 -15.09
CA LEU A 82 -11.52 -3.12 -15.27
C LEU A 82 -12.09 -2.84 -16.67
N LYS A 83 -11.53 -3.47 -17.72
CA LYS A 83 -12.00 -3.32 -19.10
C LYS A 83 -13.35 -3.98 -19.32
N GLN A 84 -13.50 -5.24 -18.91
CA GLN A 84 -14.73 -6.03 -19.11
C GLN A 84 -15.95 -5.38 -18.47
N TYR A 85 -15.77 -4.77 -17.29
CA TYR A 85 -16.85 -4.18 -16.50
C TYR A 85 -16.85 -2.65 -16.53
N GLU A 86 -16.08 -2.04 -17.44
CA GLU A 86 -15.98 -0.58 -17.63
C GLU A 86 -15.76 0.20 -16.32
N VAL A 87 -14.96 -0.38 -15.41
CA VAL A 87 -14.70 0.21 -14.10
C VAL A 87 -13.79 1.44 -14.26
N PRO A 88 -14.19 2.62 -13.78
CA PRO A 88 -13.33 3.80 -13.83
C PRO A 88 -12.02 3.56 -13.07
N TYR A 89 -10.91 3.90 -13.71
CA TYR A 89 -9.57 3.84 -13.11
C TYR A 89 -8.89 5.20 -13.12
N ASN A 90 -7.81 5.34 -12.35
CA ASN A 90 -7.07 6.59 -12.27
C ASN A 90 -6.28 6.85 -13.56
N LYS A 91 -6.52 7.98 -14.24
CA LYS A 91 -5.82 8.40 -15.48
C LYS A 91 -4.30 8.46 -15.37
N LEU A 92 -3.73 8.48 -14.16
CA LEU A 92 -2.29 8.37 -13.98
C LEU A 92 -1.73 7.01 -14.43
N HIS A 93 -2.55 5.96 -14.46
CA HIS A 93 -2.14 4.67 -15.02
C HIS A 93 -1.76 4.79 -16.51
N ASP A 94 -2.44 5.65 -17.27
CA ASP A 94 -2.10 5.95 -18.68
C ASP A 94 -0.80 6.76 -18.83
N ARG A 95 -0.30 7.30 -17.72
CA ARG A 95 0.94 8.09 -17.64
C ARG A 95 2.06 7.33 -16.95
N PHE A 96 2.02 6.00 -17.01
CA PHE A 96 3.02 5.10 -16.43
C PHE A 96 3.14 5.16 -14.90
N TYR A 97 2.03 5.35 -14.18
CA TYR A 97 1.96 5.20 -12.72
C TYR A 97 1.27 3.88 -12.31
N PRO A 98 1.95 2.72 -12.34
CA PRO A 98 1.33 1.44 -11.98
C PRO A 98 1.05 1.28 -10.47
N SER A 99 1.79 1.99 -9.61
CA SER A 99 1.51 2.07 -8.17
C SER A 99 1.37 3.52 -7.73
N ILE A 100 0.19 3.91 -7.23
CA ILE A 100 -0.11 5.30 -6.88
C ILE A 100 -0.18 5.47 -5.35
N GLY A 101 0.47 6.51 -4.83
CA GLY A 101 0.45 6.91 -3.43
C GLY A 101 0.24 8.42 -3.27
N CYS A 102 0.92 9.02 -2.28
CA CYS A 102 0.93 10.48 -2.16
C CYS A 102 1.72 11.10 -3.31
N ALA A 103 1.31 12.27 -3.79
CA ALA A 103 1.98 13.00 -4.87
C ALA A 103 3.52 13.11 -4.70
N PRO A 104 4.08 13.53 -3.55
CA PRO A 104 5.54 13.65 -3.40
C PRO A 104 6.27 12.30 -3.23
N CYS A 105 5.53 11.20 -3.06
CA CYS A 105 6.10 9.87 -2.80
C CYS A 105 5.75 8.85 -3.90
N THR A 106 5.25 9.34 -5.03
CA THR A 106 4.95 8.56 -6.23
C THR A 106 5.53 9.23 -7.48
N ARG A 107 6.24 8.48 -8.32
CA ARG A 107 6.65 8.89 -9.68
C ARG A 107 6.19 7.87 -10.73
N ALA A 108 6.17 8.28 -11.99
CA ALA A 108 6.04 7.36 -13.12
C ALA A 108 7.24 6.41 -13.19
N VAL A 109 7.04 5.24 -13.78
CA VAL A 109 8.07 4.22 -14.00
C VAL A 109 8.35 4.05 -15.50
N THR A 110 9.57 3.65 -15.85
CA THR A 110 9.93 3.28 -17.22
C THR A 110 9.40 1.86 -17.53
N PRO A 111 9.02 1.55 -18.78
CA PRO A 111 8.71 0.16 -19.16
C PRO A 111 9.83 -0.80 -18.75
N GLY A 112 9.46 -1.90 -18.09
CA GLY A 112 10.41 -2.90 -17.57
C GLY A 112 10.88 -2.65 -16.13
N GLU A 113 10.68 -1.46 -15.55
CA GLU A 113 10.87 -1.27 -14.11
C GLU A 113 9.82 -2.04 -13.31
N ASP A 114 10.18 -2.45 -12.09
CA ASP A 114 9.23 -3.00 -11.12
C ASP A 114 8.05 -2.03 -10.90
N ILE A 115 6.83 -2.56 -10.75
CA ILE A 115 5.60 -1.76 -10.68
C ILE A 115 5.53 -0.85 -9.45
N ARG A 116 6.34 -1.09 -8.41
CA ARG A 116 6.43 -0.26 -7.21
C ARG A 116 7.73 0.53 -7.14
N SER A 117 8.61 0.45 -8.13
CA SER A 117 9.85 1.24 -8.20
C SER A 117 9.60 2.75 -8.04
N GLY A 118 8.47 3.25 -8.56
CA GLY A 118 8.03 4.64 -8.44
C GLY A 118 7.55 5.06 -7.04
N ARG A 119 7.49 4.16 -6.06
CA ARG A 119 7.13 4.47 -4.66
C ARG A 119 8.39 4.65 -3.83
N TRP A 120 8.50 5.78 -3.12
CA TRP A 120 9.69 6.13 -2.33
C TRP A 120 10.98 5.82 -3.09
N TRP A 121 11.05 6.35 -4.32
CA TRP A 121 12.03 5.94 -5.33
C TRP A 121 13.48 6.26 -4.94
N TRP A 122 13.68 7.07 -3.90
CA TRP A 122 14.98 7.39 -3.31
C TRP A 122 15.42 6.41 -2.21
N GLU A 123 14.55 5.47 -1.79
CA GLU A 123 14.84 4.49 -0.75
C GLU A 123 15.09 3.09 -1.33
N ALA A 124 15.81 2.25 -0.58
CA ALA A 124 16.06 0.85 -0.94
C ALA A 124 14.76 0.02 -0.96
N PRO A 125 14.60 -0.95 -1.89
CA PRO A 125 13.35 -1.71 -2.08
C PRO A 125 12.77 -2.32 -0.80
N GLU A 126 13.62 -2.79 0.10
CA GLU A 126 13.28 -3.48 1.35
C GLU A 126 12.56 -2.57 2.35
N SER A 127 12.74 -1.25 2.20
CA SER A 127 12.18 -0.23 3.09
C SER A 127 10.88 0.41 2.58
N LYS A 128 10.43 0.03 1.37
CA LYS A 128 9.28 0.60 0.64
C LYS A 128 7.92 0.15 1.15
N GLU A 129 7.69 0.28 2.45
CA GLU A 129 6.39 0.10 3.09
C GLU A 129 5.95 1.28 3.95
N CYS A 130 4.66 1.63 3.85
CA CYS A 130 4.11 2.84 4.46
C CYS A 130 3.75 2.70 5.94
N GLY A 131 3.66 1.49 6.50
CA GLY A 131 3.14 1.29 7.86
C GLY A 131 1.72 0.72 7.93
N LEU A 132 0.91 0.83 6.87
CA LEU A 132 -0.50 0.41 6.92
C LEU A 132 -0.73 -1.10 7.05
N HIS A 133 0.29 -1.91 6.79
CA HIS A 133 0.15 -3.36 6.59
C HIS A 133 1.25 -4.19 7.26
N ILE A 134 1.97 -3.62 8.23
CA ILE A 134 3.13 -4.25 8.89
C ILE A 134 2.69 -5.10 10.11
N SER A 135 1.39 -5.37 10.26
CA SER A 135 0.84 -6.06 11.43
C SER A 135 1.48 -7.43 11.63
N LYS A 136 1.63 -7.85 12.89
CA LYS A 136 1.88 -9.26 13.23
C LYS A 136 0.62 -10.05 12.91
N VAL A 137 0.56 -10.61 11.72
CA VAL A 137 -0.56 -11.42 11.26
C VAL A 137 -0.47 -12.82 11.87
N VAL A 138 -1.42 -13.19 12.72
CA VAL A 138 -1.50 -14.54 13.30
C VAL A 138 -2.50 -15.36 12.48
N PRO A 139 -2.12 -16.54 11.96
CA PRO A 139 -3.07 -17.46 11.35
C PRO A 139 -4.11 -17.88 12.38
N ILE A 140 -5.39 -17.75 12.05
CA ILE A 140 -6.45 -18.33 12.86
C ILE A 140 -6.36 -19.85 12.65
N LYS A 141 -6.30 -20.61 13.76
CA LYS A 141 -6.36 -22.08 13.75
C LYS A 141 -7.72 -22.55 13.29
#